data_AF-A0A3S1JNR2-F1
#
_entry.id   AF-A0A3S1JNR2-F1
#
_cell.length_a   1.000
_cell.length_b   1.000
_cell.length_c   1.000
_cell.angle_alpha   90.00
_cell.angle_beta   90.00
_cell.angle_gamma   90.00
#
_symmetry.space_group_name_H-M   'P 1'
#
loop_
_entity.id
_entity.type
_entity.pdbx_description
1 polymer ?
#
loop_
_entity_poly.entity_id
_entity_poly.type
_entity_poly.pdbx_seq_one_letter_code
_entity_poly.pdbx_strand_id
1 'polypeptide(L)'
;MTTKLDIAPGSDRELVLARIIDAPRENVYRCWTEPKLVTQWFAPKPWTTPRAEMDVRSGGSSLVVMAGPDGDEFPNPGIFLEVVPGKKIVLTDAYTKAWEPSEKPFMTLVLTFEDEGEGKTRYIARVAHWSVTDREEHEKMGFHEGWGQCADQLEEVAKRL
;
A
#
# COMPACT_ATOMS: atom_id res chain seq x y z
N MET A 1 -7.30 -0.29 -15.92
CA MET A 1 -7.94 0.78 -15.13
C MET A 1 -8.95 0.09 -14.25
N THR A 2 -8.65 0.07 -12.96
CA THR A 2 -9.42 -0.62 -11.93
C THR A 2 -10.81 0.02 -11.77
N THR A 3 -11.79 -0.78 -11.37
CA THR A 3 -13.14 -0.26 -11.09
C THR A 3 -13.17 0.29 -9.66
N LYS A 4 -13.63 1.53 -9.48
CA LYS A 4 -13.73 2.15 -8.15
C LYS A 4 -14.95 1.62 -7.38
N LEU A 5 -14.75 1.32 -6.10
CA LEU A 5 -15.83 1.02 -5.16
C LEU A 5 -16.02 2.22 -4.22
N ASP A 6 -17.27 2.56 -3.94
CA ASP A 6 -17.62 3.58 -2.96
C ASP A 6 -17.77 2.93 -1.57
N ILE A 7 -16.74 3.12 -0.73
CA ILE A 7 -16.69 2.60 0.64
C ILE A 7 -16.38 3.77 1.56
N ALA A 8 -17.31 4.06 2.46
CA ALA A 8 -17.14 5.12 3.44
C ALA A 8 -15.98 4.83 4.42
N PRO A 9 -15.24 5.88 4.84
CA PRO A 9 -14.32 5.77 5.97
C PRO A 9 -15.04 5.35 7.26
N GLY A 10 -14.34 4.58 8.10
CA GLY A 10 -14.84 4.17 9.41
C GLY A 10 -14.69 5.24 10.50
N SER A 11 -13.95 6.33 10.24
CA SER A 11 -13.78 7.47 11.15
C SER A 11 -13.32 8.73 10.39
N ASP A 12 -13.28 9.88 11.06
CA ASP A 12 -12.76 11.17 10.55
C ASP A 12 -11.23 11.21 10.34
N ARG A 13 -10.53 10.17 10.81
CA ARG A 13 -9.07 9.98 10.66
C ARG A 13 -8.71 8.92 9.63
N GLU A 14 -9.69 8.36 8.91
CA GLU A 14 -9.46 7.31 7.93
C GLU A 14 -9.61 7.83 6.50
N LEU A 15 -8.72 7.40 5.60
CA LEU A 15 -8.93 7.43 4.15
C LEU A 15 -9.10 6.01 3.62
N VAL A 16 -9.91 5.85 2.57
CA VAL A 16 -10.19 4.55 1.96
C VAL A 16 -9.93 4.59 0.46
N LEU A 17 -9.20 3.59 -0.04
CA LEU A 17 -9.10 3.27 -1.44
C LEU A 17 -9.66 1.87 -1.66
N ALA A 18 -10.81 1.77 -2.33
CA ALA A 18 -11.43 0.49 -2.65
C ALA A 18 -11.57 0.32 -4.16
N ARG A 19 -11.15 -0.84 -4.68
CA ARG A 19 -11.09 -1.15 -6.11
C ARG A 19 -11.46 -2.61 -6.38
N ILE A 20 -12.00 -2.88 -7.57
CA ILE A 20 -11.94 -4.20 -8.19
C ILE A 20 -10.71 -4.22 -9.09
N ILE A 21 -9.84 -5.18 -8.84
CA ILE A 21 -8.62 -5.46 -9.60
C ILE A 21 -8.86 -6.71 -10.43
N ASP A 22 -8.63 -6.61 -11.73
CA ASP A 22 -8.83 -7.69 -12.69
C ASP A 22 -7.65 -8.67 -12.71
N ALA A 23 -7.32 -9.24 -11.54
CA ALA A 23 -6.30 -10.26 -11.36
C ALA A 23 -6.63 -11.15 -10.14
N PRO A 24 -6.18 -12.42 -10.11
CA PRO A 24 -6.44 -13.32 -8.99
C PRO A 24 -5.90 -12.79 -7.67
N ARG A 25 -6.62 -13.05 -6.58
CA ARG A 25 -6.30 -12.59 -5.23
C ARG A 25 -4.86 -12.90 -4.82
N GLU A 26 -4.39 -14.09 -5.16
CA GLU A 26 -3.01 -14.51 -4.86
C GLU A 26 -1.98 -13.62 -5.56
N ASN A 27 -2.20 -13.25 -6.81
CA ASN A 27 -1.29 -12.38 -7.56
C ASN A 27 -1.25 -10.97 -6.97
N VAL A 28 -2.42 -10.42 -6.60
CA VAL A 28 -2.52 -9.11 -5.93
C VAL A 28 -1.81 -9.12 -4.58
N TYR A 29 -1.92 -10.19 -3.81
CA TYR A 29 -1.21 -10.37 -2.55
C TYR A 29 0.31 -10.47 -2.74
N ARG A 30 0.76 -11.23 -3.75
CA ARG A 30 2.19 -11.34 -4.11
C ARG A 30 2.78 -9.98 -4.49
N CYS A 31 2.04 -9.13 -5.19
CA CYS A 31 2.46 -7.76 -5.51
C CYS A 31 2.79 -6.91 -4.28
N TRP A 32 2.22 -7.21 -3.11
CA TRP A 32 2.48 -6.52 -1.84
C TRP A 32 3.57 -7.16 -0.98
N THR A 33 3.97 -8.40 -1.27
CA THR A 33 4.80 -9.22 -0.37
C THR A 33 6.09 -9.70 -1.00
N GLU A 34 6.23 -9.63 -2.32
CA GLU A 34 7.47 -9.95 -3.02
C GLU A 34 8.19 -8.65 -3.40
N PRO A 35 9.40 -8.37 -2.85
CA PRO A 35 10.13 -7.14 -3.13
C PRO A 35 10.31 -6.85 -4.63
N LYS A 36 10.58 -7.89 -5.43
CA LYS A 36 10.75 -7.77 -6.89
C LYS A 36 9.48 -7.32 -7.62
N LEU A 37 8.29 -7.58 -7.05
CA LEU A 37 7.02 -7.14 -7.62
C LEU A 37 6.70 -5.73 -7.14
N VAL A 38 6.91 -5.43 -5.85
CA VAL A 38 6.71 -4.09 -5.27
C VAL A 38 7.45 -3.01 -6.05
N THR A 39 8.71 -3.28 -6.45
CA THR A 39 9.53 -2.33 -7.22
C THR A 39 8.96 -1.94 -8.59
N GLN A 40 7.94 -2.65 -9.08
CA GLN A 40 7.36 -2.42 -10.41
C GLN A 40 6.15 -1.48 -10.42
N TRP A 41 5.49 -1.25 -9.27
CA TRP A 41 4.20 -0.55 -9.24
C TRP A 41 4.01 0.44 -8.09
N PHE A 42 4.80 0.36 -7.02
CA PHE A 42 4.50 1.05 -5.76
C PHE A 42 4.51 2.58 -5.86
N ALA A 43 5.44 3.16 -6.62
CA ALA A 43 5.49 4.60 -6.88
C ALA A 43 4.72 4.96 -8.16
N PRO A 44 3.91 6.03 -8.16
CA PRO A 44 3.18 6.46 -9.35
C PRO A 44 4.14 7.12 -10.34
N LYS A 45 4.08 6.75 -11.63
CA LYS A 45 4.90 7.42 -12.65
C LYS A 45 4.67 8.94 -12.65
N PRO A 46 5.71 9.76 -12.86
CA PRO A 46 7.07 9.42 -13.27
C PRO A 46 8.02 8.96 -12.14
N TRP A 47 7.55 8.84 -10.90
CA TRP A 47 8.37 8.28 -9.82
C TRP A 47 8.63 6.80 -10.04
N THR A 48 9.69 6.29 -9.40
CA THR A 48 10.08 4.88 -9.48
C THR A 48 10.28 4.28 -8.09
N THR A 49 10.41 2.97 -8.02
CA THR A 49 10.72 2.24 -6.78
C THR A 49 12.01 1.45 -6.97
N PRO A 50 13.20 2.09 -6.80
CA PRO A 50 14.49 1.46 -7.10
C PRO A 50 14.81 0.24 -6.23
N ARG A 51 14.34 0.21 -4.97
CA ARG A 51 14.59 -0.91 -4.06
C ARG A 51 13.42 -1.14 -3.11
N ALA A 52 13.25 -2.40 -2.74
CA ALA A 52 12.38 -2.83 -1.66
C ALA A 52 13.06 -3.95 -0.87
N GLU A 53 12.92 -3.94 0.44
CA GLU A 53 13.36 -4.98 1.38
C GLU A 53 12.21 -5.27 2.33
N MET A 54 11.85 -6.55 2.49
CA MET A 54 10.66 -6.93 3.26
C MET A 54 10.88 -8.24 4.02
N ASP A 55 10.64 -8.23 5.31
CA ASP A 55 10.50 -9.40 6.17
C ASP A 55 8.99 -9.64 6.41
N VAL A 56 8.34 -10.40 5.53
CA VAL A 56 6.88 -10.50 5.47
C VAL A 56 6.34 -11.47 6.53
N ARG A 57 6.28 -10.99 7.77
CA ARG A 57 5.68 -11.63 8.94
C ARG A 57 5.32 -10.57 9.96
N SER A 58 4.45 -10.89 10.93
CA SER A 58 4.20 -9.98 12.06
C SER A 58 5.50 -9.61 12.78
N GLY A 59 5.69 -8.30 13.01
CA GLY A 59 6.90 -7.70 13.57
C GLY A 59 8.08 -7.58 12.60
N GLY A 60 7.94 -8.02 11.36
CA GLY A 60 8.99 -7.89 10.34
C GLY A 60 9.05 -6.48 9.75
N SER A 61 10.25 -6.04 9.38
CA SER A 61 10.49 -4.72 8.80
C SER A 61 10.19 -4.69 7.30
N SER A 62 9.71 -3.55 6.83
CA SER A 62 9.56 -3.19 5.42
C SER A 62 10.34 -1.91 5.15
N LEU A 63 11.07 -1.87 4.05
CA LEU A 63 11.66 -0.65 3.50
C LEU A 63 11.34 -0.61 2.02
N VAL A 64 10.55 0.38 1.61
CA VAL A 64 10.31 0.68 0.20
C VAL A 64 10.89 2.05 -0.09
N VAL A 65 11.80 2.14 -1.05
CA VAL A 65 12.39 3.43 -1.42
C VAL A 65 11.79 3.87 -2.73
N MET A 66 11.21 5.07 -2.72
CA MET A 66 10.72 5.74 -3.91
C MET A 66 11.79 6.72 -4.40
N ALA A 67 11.90 6.92 -5.71
CA ALA A 67 12.78 7.93 -6.28
C ALA A 67 11.99 8.87 -7.19
N GLY A 68 12.26 10.16 -7.04
CA GLY A 68 11.71 11.21 -7.89
C GLY A 68 12.35 11.20 -9.29
N PRO A 69 11.80 11.99 -10.24
CA PRO A 69 12.34 12.08 -11.60
C PRO A 69 13.80 12.55 -11.66
N ASP A 70 14.23 13.35 -10.70
CA ASP A 70 15.60 13.87 -10.58
C ASP A 70 16.57 12.88 -9.91
N GLY A 71 16.07 11.72 -9.47
CA GLY A 71 16.86 10.66 -8.83
C GLY A 71 16.94 10.75 -7.31
N ASP A 72 16.39 11.80 -6.69
CA ASP A 72 16.31 11.92 -5.23
C ASP A 72 15.51 10.76 -4.63
N GLU A 73 16.07 10.12 -3.61
CA GLU A 73 15.50 8.94 -2.96
C GLU A 73 14.78 9.30 -1.65
N PHE A 74 13.62 8.68 -1.47
CA PHE A 74 12.72 8.89 -0.34
C PHE A 74 12.43 7.51 0.30
N PRO A 75 13.16 7.15 1.37
CA PRO A 75 12.94 5.91 2.08
C PRO A 75 11.62 5.91 2.85
N ASN A 76 10.84 4.83 2.73
CA ASN A 76 9.59 4.62 3.46
C ASN A 76 9.74 3.35 4.33
N PRO A 77 10.33 3.48 5.53
CA PRO A 77 10.43 2.36 6.46
C PRO A 77 9.08 2.09 7.15
N GLY A 78 8.86 0.86 7.57
CA GLY A 78 7.67 0.47 8.32
C GLY A 78 7.74 -0.94 8.88
N ILE A 79 6.69 -1.35 9.60
CA ILE A 79 6.57 -2.67 10.22
C ILE A 79 5.28 -3.34 9.78
N PHE A 80 5.36 -4.63 9.43
CA PHE A 80 4.22 -5.50 9.28
C PHE A 80 3.64 -5.83 10.67
N LEU A 81 2.45 -5.33 10.98
CA LEU A 81 1.76 -5.63 12.24
C LEU A 81 1.04 -6.99 12.18
N GLU A 82 0.41 -7.30 11.05
CA GLU A 82 -0.34 -8.54 10.83
C GLU A 82 -0.20 -8.98 9.38
N VAL A 83 0.06 -10.26 9.15
CA VAL A 83 0.13 -10.85 7.82
C VAL A 83 -0.72 -12.12 7.83
N VAL A 84 -1.82 -12.11 7.07
CA VAL A 84 -2.64 -13.29 6.80
C VAL A 84 -2.50 -13.64 5.32
N PRO A 85 -1.75 -14.70 4.97
CA PRO A 85 -1.44 -15.05 3.58
C PRO A 85 -2.65 -14.99 2.64
N GLY A 86 -2.50 -14.23 1.57
CA GLY A 86 -3.52 -14.00 0.55
C GLY A 86 -4.72 -13.15 0.97
N LYS A 87 -4.91 -12.82 2.26
CA LYS A 87 -6.17 -12.24 2.76
C LYS A 87 -6.02 -10.83 3.31
N LYS A 88 -4.97 -10.59 4.10
CA LYS A 88 -4.83 -9.34 4.85
C LYS A 88 -3.38 -9.00 5.12
N ILE A 89 -3.05 -7.73 5.04
CA ILE A 89 -1.77 -7.16 5.46
C ILE A 89 -2.07 -5.92 6.29
N VAL A 90 -1.40 -5.76 7.43
CA VAL A 90 -1.43 -4.54 8.23
C VAL A 90 -0.01 -4.01 8.36
N LEU A 91 0.18 -2.74 8.01
CA LEU A 91 1.47 -2.03 8.00
C LEU A 91 1.37 -0.75 8.84
N THR A 92 2.46 -0.32 9.44
CA THR A 92 2.57 1.01 10.05
C THR A 92 3.95 1.61 9.84
N ASP A 93 4.02 2.94 9.78
CA ASP A 93 5.25 3.71 9.80
C ASP A 93 5.63 4.21 11.20
N ALA A 94 4.91 3.79 12.24
CA ALA A 94 5.17 4.22 13.62
C ALA A 94 6.53 3.74 14.17
N TYR A 95 7.17 2.81 13.47
CA TYR A 95 8.49 2.28 13.75
C TYR A 95 9.27 2.17 12.45
N THR A 96 10.56 2.50 12.49
CA THR A 96 11.43 2.38 11.31
C THR A 96 11.99 0.97 11.16
N LYS A 97 12.28 0.30 12.27
CA LYS A 97 12.75 -1.09 12.34
C LYS A 97 12.52 -1.67 13.72
N ALA A 98 12.02 -2.92 13.80
CA ALA A 98 11.74 -3.62 15.06
C ALA A 98 11.03 -2.73 16.10
N TRP A 99 11.75 -2.32 17.16
CA TRP A 99 11.23 -1.52 18.28
C TRP A 99 11.72 -0.06 18.27
N GLU A 100 12.28 0.41 17.15
CA GLU A 100 12.76 1.79 16.99
C GLU A 100 11.60 2.68 16.51
N PRO A 101 11.07 3.57 17.36
CA PRO A 101 9.96 4.44 16.97
C PRO A 101 10.39 5.41 15.87
N SER A 102 9.48 5.73 14.96
CA SER A 102 9.71 6.82 14.02
C SER A 102 9.56 8.18 14.72
N GLU A 103 10.23 9.20 14.20
CA GLU A 103 10.15 10.56 14.75
C GLU A 103 8.75 11.16 14.60
N LYS A 104 8.08 10.85 13.48
CA LYS A 104 6.72 11.30 13.17
C LYS A 104 5.92 10.11 12.62
N PRO A 105 5.23 9.32 13.47
CA PRO A 105 4.28 8.33 12.98
C PRO A 105 3.16 9.04 12.21
N PHE A 106 2.77 8.51 11.06
CA PHE A 106 1.79 9.15 10.19
C PHE A 106 0.57 8.26 9.96
N MET A 107 0.76 6.95 9.73
CA MET A 107 -0.36 6.06 9.38
C MET A 107 -0.21 4.59 9.75
N THR A 108 -1.37 3.95 9.91
CA THR A 108 -1.54 2.50 9.90
C THR A 108 -2.39 2.14 8.69
N LEU A 109 -1.88 1.25 7.84
CA LEU A 109 -2.51 0.73 6.64
C LEU A 109 -3.07 -0.67 6.91
N VAL A 110 -4.34 -0.88 6.61
CA VAL A 110 -4.97 -2.20 6.53
C VAL A 110 -5.35 -2.48 5.08
N LEU A 111 -4.78 -3.54 4.52
CA LEU A 111 -5.10 -4.07 3.21
C LEU A 111 -5.93 -5.34 3.36
N THR A 112 -7.02 -5.45 2.62
CA THR A 112 -7.76 -6.70 2.46
C THR A 112 -7.87 -7.09 1.00
N PHE A 113 -7.85 -8.40 0.75
CA PHE A 113 -7.95 -8.99 -0.56
C PHE A 113 -9.05 -10.06 -0.51
N GLU A 114 -10.15 -9.82 -1.19
CA GLU A 114 -11.30 -10.73 -1.25
C GLU A 114 -11.51 -11.19 -2.70
N ASP A 115 -11.91 -12.45 -2.87
CA ASP A 115 -12.25 -12.99 -4.19
C ASP A 115 -13.61 -12.42 -4.62
N GLU A 116 -13.65 -11.71 -5.75
CA GLU A 116 -14.87 -11.14 -6.32
C GLU A 116 -15.47 -12.05 -7.42
N GLY A 117 -14.91 -13.24 -7.61
CA GLY A 117 -15.26 -14.15 -8.70
C GLY A 117 -14.58 -13.79 -10.02
N GLU A 118 -14.66 -14.70 -11.00
CA GLU A 118 -14.11 -14.52 -12.35
C GLU A 118 -12.61 -14.17 -12.40
N GLY A 119 -11.84 -14.55 -11.36
CA GLY A 119 -10.43 -14.20 -11.27
C GLY A 119 -10.18 -12.73 -10.91
N LYS A 120 -11.17 -12.01 -10.38
CA LYS A 120 -11.07 -10.62 -9.92
C LYS A 120 -10.93 -10.55 -8.41
N THR A 121 -10.31 -9.47 -7.94
CA THR A 121 -10.06 -9.23 -6.51
C THR A 121 -10.71 -7.93 -6.06
N ARG A 122 -11.51 -8.00 -5.00
CA ARG A 122 -11.87 -6.81 -4.22
C ARG A 122 -10.70 -6.45 -3.33
N TYR A 123 -10.08 -5.32 -3.65
CA TYR A 123 -8.94 -4.75 -2.98
C TYR A 123 -9.37 -3.52 -2.19
N ILE A 124 -9.14 -3.53 -0.89
CA ILE A 124 -9.46 -2.39 -0.01
C ILE A 124 -8.22 -2.02 0.78
N ALA A 125 -7.78 -0.78 0.64
CA ALA A 125 -6.82 -0.13 1.51
C ALA A 125 -7.54 0.86 2.43
N ARG A 126 -7.46 0.64 3.74
CA ARG A 126 -7.91 1.57 4.77
C ARG A 126 -6.70 2.16 5.47
N VAL A 127 -6.62 3.48 5.54
CA VAL A 127 -5.46 4.20 6.08
C VAL A 127 -5.91 5.06 7.22
N ALA A 128 -5.61 4.61 8.44
CA ALA A 128 -5.90 5.34 9.67
C ALA A 128 -4.70 6.23 10.01
N HIS A 129 -4.97 7.50 10.33
CA HIS A 129 -3.96 8.50 10.68
C HIS A 129 -4.02 8.83 12.17
N TRP A 130 -2.92 9.40 12.68
CA TRP A 130 -2.83 9.78 14.10
C TRP A 130 -3.82 10.89 14.45
N SER A 131 -3.94 11.90 13.59
CA SER A 131 -4.85 13.03 13.75
C SER A 131 -5.72 13.27 12.51
N VAL A 132 -6.77 14.06 12.69
CA VAL A 132 -7.61 14.55 11.57
C VAL A 132 -6.76 15.42 10.64
N THR A 133 -5.83 16.21 11.18
CA THR A 133 -4.91 17.07 10.42
C THR A 133 -3.98 16.26 9.51
N ASP A 134 -3.38 15.17 10.02
CA ASP A 134 -2.50 14.30 9.23
C ASP A 134 -3.28 13.64 8.07
N ARG A 135 -4.50 13.18 8.34
CA ARG A 135 -5.41 12.63 7.33
C ARG A 135 -5.72 13.66 6.23
N GLU A 136 -5.96 14.91 6.63
CA GLU A 136 -6.21 16.05 5.74
C GLU A 136 -5.01 16.43 4.89
N GLU A 137 -3.82 16.37 5.48
CA GLU A 137 -2.55 16.58 4.79
C GLU A 137 -2.33 15.48 3.74
N HIS A 138 -2.51 14.20 4.11
CA HIS A 138 -2.36 13.07 3.18
C HIS A 138 -3.32 13.18 2.00
N GLU A 139 -4.58 13.55 2.26
CA GLU A 139 -5.58 13.75 1.22
C GLU A 139 -5.18 14.87 0.26
N LYS A 140 -4.72 16.02 0.78
CA LYS A 140 -4.24 17.17 -0.01
C LYS A 140 -2.98 16.83 -0.82
N MET A 141 -2.13 15.93 -0.33
CA MET A 141 -0.96 15.41 -1.06
C MET A 141 -1.34 14.49 -2.22
N GLY A 142 -2.64 14.26 -2.46
CA GLY A 142 -3.12 13.54 -3.63
C GLY A 142 -3.35 12.04 -3.40
N PHE A 143 -3.61 11.61 -2.15
CA PHE A 143 -3.87 10.21 -1.78
C PHE A 143 -4.66 9.42 -2.82
N HIS A 144 -5.84 9.92 -3.22
CA HIS A 144 -6.74 9.19 -4.11
C HIS A 144 -6.25 9.11 -5.56
N GLU A 145 -5.58 10.15 -6.03
CA GLU A 145 -5.04 10.20 -7.39
C GLU A 145 -3.76 9.37 -7.47
N GLY A 146 -2.78 9.64 -6.61
CA GLY A 146 -1.49 8.95 -6.58
C GLY A 146 -1.66 7.45 -6.33
N TRP A 147 -2.39 7.05 -5.28
CA TRP A 147 -2.62 5.63 -5.03
C TRP A 147 -3.57 5.00 -6.07
N GLY A 148 -4.47 5.78 -6.67
CA GLY A 148 -5.25 5.32 -7.82
C GLY A 148 -4.35 4.87 -8.97
N GLN A 149 -3.34 5.67 -9.31
CA GLN A 149 -2.34 5.32 -10.33
C GLN A 149 -1.52 4.09 -9.92
N CYS A 150 -1.06 4.02 -8.65
CA CYS A 150 -0.34 2.85 -8.16
C CYS A 150 -1.20 1.57 -8.23
N ALA A 151 -2.50 1.64 -7.94
CA ALA A 151 -3.41 0.50 -8.02
C ALA A 151 -3.61 0.02 -9.47
N ASP A 152 -3.69 0.95 -10.44
CA ASP A 152 -3.72 0.59 -11.86
C ASP A 152 -2.40 -0.07 -12.30
N GLN A 153 -1.25 0.43 -11.82
CA GLN A 153 0.05 -0.21 -12.07
C GLN A 153 0.15 -1.60 -11.43
N LEU A 154 -0.42 -1.77 -10.22
CA LEU A 154 -0.48 -3.05 -9.52
C LEU A 154 -1.28 -4.06 -10.33
N GLU A 155 -2.46 -3.67 -10.83
CA GLU A 155 -3.30 -4.51 -11.70
C GLU A 155 -2.49 -5.05 -12.90
N GLU A 156 -1.74 -4.16 -13.56
CA GLU A 156 -0.92 -4.52 -14.70
C GLU A 156 0.19 -5.53 -14.38
N VAL A 157 0.82 -5.43 -13.20
CA VAL A 157 1.80 -6.42 -12.74
C VAL A 157 1.11 -7.74 -12.39
N ALA A 158 0.01 -7.68 -11.63
CA ALA A 158 -0.70 -8.86 -11.13
C ALA A 158 -1.32 -9.70 -12.27
N LYS A 159 -1.74 -9.08 -13.37
CA LYS A 159 -2.25 -9.77 -14.57
C LYS A 159 -1.21 -10.62 -15.31
N ARG A 160 0.08 -10.36 -15.10
CA ARG A 160 1.19 -11.01 -15.82
C ARG A 160 1.80 -12.19 -15.05
N LEU A 161 1.34 -12.42 -13.81
CA LEU A 161 1.78 -13.50 -12.93
C LEU A 161 0.97 -14.78 -13.16
#